data_AF-X1DDP5-F1
#
_entry.id   AF-X1DDP5-F1
#
_cell.length_a   1.000
_cell.length_b   1.000
_cell.length_c   1.000
_cell.angle_alpha   90.00
_cell.angle_beta   90.00
_cell.angle_gamma   90.00
#
_symmetry.space_group_name_H-M   'P 1'
#
loop_
_entity.id
_entity.type
_entity.pdbx_description
1 polymer ?
#
loop_
_entity_poly.entity_id
_entity_poly.type
_entity_poly.pdbx_seq_one_letter_code
_entity_poly.pdbx_strand_id
1 'polypeptide(L)' 'MIIHVRIDEETCTACGICEETCPEVFEVNDVAAVKEDANFNDFEDEIK' A
#
# COMPACT_ATOMS: atom_id res chain seq x y z
N MET A 1 -12.24 -24.38 -12.08
CA MET A 1 -12.76 -23.88 -10.79
C MET A 1 -12.40 -22.42 -10.71
N ILE A 2 -13.38 -21.52 -10.66
CA ILE A 2 -13.14 -20.08 -10.57
C ILE A 2 -13.26 -19.70 -9.10
N ILE A 3 -12.21 -19.08 -8.54
CA ILE A 3 -12.19 -18.58 -7.17
C ILE A 3 -12.45 -17.08 -7.24
N HIS A 4 -13.41 -16.59 -6.46
CA HIS A 4 -13.71 -15.17 -6.33
C HIS A 4 -13.21 -14.67 -4.97
N VAL A 5 -12.34 -13.67 -5.00
CA VAL A 5 -11.89 -12.94 -3.82
C VAL A 5 -12.38 -11.50 -3.95
N ARG A 6 -12.93 -10.95 -2.87
CA ARG A 6 -13.42 -9.57 -2.80
C ARG A 6 -12.77 -8.89 -1.61
N ILE A 7 -12.11 -7.77 -1.86
CA ILE A 7 -11.56 -6.89 -0.83
C ILE A 7 -12.59 -5.78 -0.60
N ASP A 8 -12.89 -5.51 0.66
CA ASP A 8 -13.75 -4.39 1.05
C ASP A 8 -12.87 -3.15 1.26
N GLU A 9 -12.97 -2.18 0.35
CA GLU A 9 -12.16 -0.98 0.36
C GLU A 9 -12.45 -0.05 1.55
N GLU A 10 -13.62 -0.14 2.19
CA GLU A 10 -13.92 0.67 3.38
C GLU A 10 -13.21 0.15 4.63
N THR A 11 -12.91 -1.15 4.67
CA THR A 11 -12.24 -1.80 5.80
C THR A 11 -10.77 -2.13 5.53
N CYS A 12 -10.37 -2.13 4.27
CA CYS A 12 -8.98 -2.36 3.88
C CYS A 12 -8.11 -1.24 4.41
N THR A 13 -7.17 -1.57 5.28
CA THR A 13 -6.20 -0.61 5.83
C THR A 13 -4.92 -0.54 4.98
N ALA A 14 -4.92 -1.14 3.79
CA ALA A 14 -3.75 -1.26 2.92
C ALA A 14 -2.49 -1.80 3.63
N CYS A 15 -2.65 -2.75 4.56
CA CYS A 15 -1.53 -3.26 5.37
C CYS A 15 -0.53 -4.16 4.63
N GLY A 16 -0.80 -4.54 3.37
CA GLY A 16 0.11 -5.36 2.56
C GLY A 16 0.15 -6.86 2.88
N ILE A 17 -0.50 -7.32 3.96
CA ILE A 17 -0.40 -8.74 4.40
C ILE A 17 -0.87 -9.72 3.32
N CYS A 18 -1.90 -9.38 2.55
CA CYS A 18 -2.39 -10.24 1.47
C CYS A 18 -1.37 -10.40 0.33
N GLU A 19 -0.69 -9.31 -0.05
CA GLU A 19 0.39 -9.32 -1.03
C GLU A 19 1.63 -10.04 -0.51
N GLU A 20 2.03 -9.83 0.75
CA GLU A 20 3.15 -10.57 1.36
C GLU A 20 2.89 -12.08 1.36
N THR A 21 1.65 -12.47 1.69
CA THR A 21 1.25 -13.87 1.77
C THR A 21 1.17 -14.52 0.38
N CYS A 22 0.69 -13.79 -0.63
CA CYS A 22 0.50 -14.31 -1.98
C CYS A 22 0.79 -13.23 -3.04
N PRO A 23 2.08 -12.96 -3.31
CA PRO A 23 2.50 -11.84 -4.17
C PRO A 23 2.16 -12.07 -5.65
N GLU A 24 1.90 -13.31 -6.05
CA GLU A 24 1.48 -13.63 -7.43
C GLU A 24 -0.01 -13.37 -7.68
N VAL A 25 -0.79 -13.07 -6.62
CA VAL A 25 -2.25 -12.94 -6.67
C VAL A 25 -2.73 -11.55 -6.25
N PHE A 26 -2.10 -10.95 -5.24
CA PHE A 26 -2.51 -9.67 -4.69
C PHE A 26 -1.42 -8.62 -4.86
N GLU A 27 -1.83 -7.40 -5.21
CA GLU A 27 -0.99 -6.22 -5.29
C GLU A 27 -1.73 -5.08 -4.57
N VAL A 28 -1.09 -4.50 -3.55
CA VAL A 28 -1.63 -3.39 -2.75
C VAL A 28 -1.00 -2.10 -3.27
N ASN A 29 -1.77 -1.36 -4.07
CA ASN A 29 -1.37 -0.04 -4.57
C ASN A 29 -1.80 1.05 -3.58
N ASP A 30 -1.00 1.31 -2.54
CA ASP A 30 -1.27 2.41 -1.61
C ASP A 30 -0.41 3.64 -1.94
N VAL A 31 -1.06 4.80 -2.12
CA VAL A 31 -0.38 6.07 -2.40
C VAL A 31 -0.50 6.96 -1.16
N ALA A 32 0.57 7.05 -0.39
CA ALA A 32 0.63 7.96 0.75
C ALA A 32 0.74 9.42 0.28
N ALA A 33 -0.09 10.29 0.84
CA ALA A 33 0.03 11.74 0.63
C ALA A 33 1.17 12.32 1.47
N VAL A 34 2.01 13.15 0.84
CA VAL A 34 3.05 13.89 1.56
C VAL A 34 2.40 15.04 2.35
N LYS A 35 2.84 15.24 3.60
CA LYS A 35 2.40 16.38 4.41
C LYS A 35 2.87 17.69 3.78
N GLU A 36 2.00 18.69 3.71
CA GLU A 36 2.28 19.98 3.03
C GLU A 36 3.50 20.72 3.60
N ASP A 37 3.77 20.57 4.89
CA ASP A 37 4.90 21.20 5.59
C ASP A 37 6.17 20.34 5.64
N ALA A 38 6.19 19.18 4.96
CA ALA A 38 7.38 18.33 4.94
C ALA A 38 8.50 19.01 4.13
N ASN A 39 9.63 19.30 4.80
CA ASN A 39 10.84 19.73 4.10
C ASN A 39 11.55 18.50 3.52
N PHE A 40 11.32 18.24 2.23
CA PHE A 40 11.90 17.11 1.51
C PHE A 40 13.43 17.03 1.60
N ASN A 41 14.11 18.16 1.73
CA ASN A 41 15.58 18.19 1.78
C ASN A 41 16.13 17.59 3.07
N ASP A 42 15.38 17.64 4.18
CA ASP A 42 15.83 17.11 5.47
C ASP A 42 15.67 15.58 5.56
N PHE A 43 14.88 14.99 4.65
CA PHE A 43 14.53 13.56 4.64
C PHE A 43 14.91 12.87 3.32
N GLU A 44 15.76 13.49 2.49
CA GLU A 44 16.10 13.01 1.14
C GLU A 44 16.63 11.57 1.13
N ASP A 45 17.36 11.17 2.18
CA ASP A 45 17.91 9.81 2.31
C ASP A 45 16.87 8.76 2.76
N GLU A 46 15.76 9.20 3.36
CA GLU A 46 14.69 8.33 3.89
C GLU A 46 13.55 8.11 2.88
N ILE A 47 13.40 9.00 1.88
CA ILE A 47 12.33 8.97 0.87
C ILE A 47 12.77 8.44 -0.51
N LYS A 48 14.02 8.01 -0.64
CA LYS A 48 14.61 7.47 -1.87
C LYS A 48 14.29 6.00 -2.11
#